data_AF-A0A6N7LYI9-F1
#
_entry.id   AF-A0A6N7LYI9-F1
#
_cell.length_a   1.000
_cell.length_b   1.000
_cell.length_c   1.000
_cell.angle_alpha   90.00
_cell.angle_beta   90.00
_cell.angle_gamma   90.00
#
_symmetry.space_group_name_H-M   'P 1'
#
loop_
_entity.id
_entity.type
_entity.pdbx_description
1 polymer ?
#
loop_
_entity_poly.entity_id
_entity_poly.type
_entity_poly.pdbx_seq_one_letter_code
_entity_poly.pdbx_strand_id
1 'polypeptide(L)' 'MKDIILFEESAKRDILDFFDKSVDEEGFIVEKNNPTQRVLSMDGDWIEINSFAGLRKGSMIFIKGDLISLIDLADRVK' A
#
# COMPACT_ATOMS: atom_id res chain seq x y z
N MET A 1 7.09 -2.96 -19.01
CA MET A 1 6.49 -1.77 -18.35
C MET A 1 5.20 -1.33 -19.05
N LYS A 2 4.19 -2.20 -19.22
CA LYS A 2 2.93 -1.79 -19.87
C LYS A 2 1.76 -1.57 -18.90
N ASP A 3 1.95 -1.86 -17.61
CA ASP A 3 0.87 -1.89 -16.60
C ASP A 3 1.24 -1.20 -15.27
N ILE A 4 2.16 -0.23 -15.30
CA ILE A 4 2.55 0.54 -14.10
C ILE A 4 1.95 1.94 -14.20
N ILE A 5 1.24 2.34 -13.15
CA ILE A 5 0.75 3.71 -12.98
C ILE A 5 1.60 4.34 -11.87
N LEU A 6 2.24 5.47 -12.19
CA LEU A 6 2.98 6.28 -11.23
C LEU A 6 2.15 7.52 -10.88
N PHE A 7 2.28 7.97 -9.65
CA PHE A 7 1.53 9.08 -9.11
C PHE A 7 2.39 9.89 -8.15
N GLU A 8 2.03 11.15 -7.99
CA GLU A 8 2.67 12.05 -7.03
C GLU A 8 2.36 11.62 -5.60
N GLU A 9 3.29 11.86 -4.67
CA GLU A 9 3.11 11.51 -3.26
C GLU A 9 1.85 12.12 -2.64
N SER A 10 1.44 13.31 -3.09
CA SER A 10 0.21 13.97 -2.65
C SER A 10 -1.05 13.16 -2.94
N ALA A 11 -1.04 12.29 -3.95
CA ALA A 11 -2.17 11.46 -4.35
C ALA A 11 -2.35 10.20 -3.49
N LYS A 12 -1.46 9.91 -2.52
CA LYS A 12 -1.52 8.70 -1.68
C LYS A 12 -2.91 8.50 -1.05
N ARG A 13 -3.50 9.56 -0.47
CA ARG A 13 -4.82 9.47 0.19
C ARG A 13 -5.95 9.21 -0.81
N ASP A 14 -5.92 9.87 -1.95
CA ASP A 14 -6.93 9.67 -3.01
C ASP A 14 -6.89 8.23 -3.53
N ILE A 15 -5.68 7.69 -3.72
CA ILE A 15 -5.48 6.31 -4.15
C ILE A 15 -6.02 5.32 -3.12
N LEU A 16 -5.72 5.52 -1.83
CA LEU A 16 -6.29 4.68 -0.78
C LEU A 16 -7.82 4.72 -0.78
N ASP A 17 -8.40 5.90 -0.98
CA ASP A 17 -9.85 6.07 -1.04
C ASP A 17 -10.49 5.29 -2.19
N PHE A 18 -9.87 5.30 -3.38
CA PHE A 18 -10.31 4.50 -4.54
C PHE A 18 -10.30 2.98 -4.27
N PHE A 19 -9.55 2.51 -3.28
CA PHE A 19 -9.43 1.09 -2.91
C PHE A 19 -10.14 0.76 -1.57
N ASP A 20 -11.11 1.58 -1.17
CA ASP A 20 -11.87 1.43 0.08
C ASP A 20 -10.98 1.36 1.34
N LYS A 21 -9.89 2.13 1.33
CA LYS A 21 -8.98 2.27 2.47
C LYS A 21 -9.01 3.68 3.03
N SER A 22 -8.65 3.78 4.31
CA SER A 22 -8.43 5.06 4.99
C SER A 22 -7.18 4.96 5.88
N VAL A 23 -6.96 5.97 6.71
CA VAL A 23 -5.84 6.02 7.66
C VAL A 23 -6.40 6.26 9.05
N ASP A 24 -5.98 5.48 10.03
CA ASP A 24 -6.36 5.67 11.44
C ASP A 24 -5.62 6.87 12.08
N GLU A 25 -5.94 7.16 13.34
CA GLU A 25 -5.33 8.26 14.09
C GLU A 25 -3.82 8.04 14.37
N GLU A 26 -3.36 6.79 14.28
CA GLU A 26 -1.96 6.40 14.48
C GLU A 26 -1.16 6.42 13.17
N GLY A 27 -1.80 6.65 12.02
CA GLY A 27 -1.14 6.72 10.71
C GLY A 27 -1.09 5.40 9.94
N PHE A 28 -1.76 4.35 10.41
CA PHE A 28 -1.84 3.06 9.72
C PHE A 28 -2.98 3.01 8.71
N ILE A 29 -2.76 2.30 7.61
CA ILE A 29 -3.80 2.07 6.60
C ILE A 29 -4.79 1.04 7.14
N VAL A 30 -6.08 1.36 7.06
CA VAL A 30 -7.19 0.51 7.55
C VAL A 30 -8.27 0.33 6.49
N GLU A 31 -9.13 -0.68 6.66
CA GLU A 31 -10.34 -0.85 5.86
C GLU A 31 -11.33 0.29 6.16
N LYS A 32 -11.77 1.02 5.13
CA LYS A 32 -12.68 2.17 5.31
C LYS A 32 -14.00 1.75 5.97
N ASN A 33 -14.49 0.55 5.65
CA ASN A 33 -15.72 -0.02 6.21
C ASN A 33 -15.50 -0.72 7.57
N ASN A 34 -14.25 -0.91 8.00
CA ASN A 34 -13.90 -1.47 9.30
C ASN A 34 -12.60 -0.83 9.83
N PRO A 35 -12.67 0.37 10.41
CA PRO A 35 -11.48 1.14 10.79
C PRO A 35 -10.58 0.48 11.86
N THR A 36 -11.06 -0.58 12.52
CA THR A 36 -10.25 -1.36 13.47
C THR A 36 -9.36 -2.40 12.78
N GLN A 37 -9.58 -2.66 11.50
CA GLN A 37 -8.85 -3.62 10.71
C GLN A 37 -7.72 -2.94 9.93
N ARG A 38 -6.51 -3.04 10.48
CA ARG A 38 -5.27 -2.62 9.80
C ARG A 38 -4.94 -3.53 8.64
N VAL A 39 -4.43 -2.91 7.57
CA VAL A 39 -3.95 -3.60 6.38
C VAL A 39 -2.52 -4.07 6.59
N LEU A 40 -2.21 -5.25 6.08
CA LEU A 40 -0.87 -5.79 6.07
C LEU A 40 -0.16 -5.48 4.75
N SER A 41 1.12 -5.19 4.85
CA SER A 41 2.06 -5.16 3.72
C SER A 41 2.35 -6.58 3.22
N MET A 42 3.04 -6.67 2.08
CA MET A 42 3.54 -7.92 1.50
C MET A 42 4.34 -8.77 2.49
N ASP A 43 4.99 -8.12 3.47
CA ASP A 43 5.90 -8.76 4.42
C ASP A 43 5.18 -9.16 5.73
N GLY A 44 3.87 -8.90 5.81
CA GLY A 44 3.03 -9.30 6.94
C GLY A 44 2.95 -8.29 8.09
N ASP A 45 3.65 -7.15 7.98
CA ASP A 45 3.54 -6.06 8.96
C ASP A 45 2.41 -5.08 8.61
N TRP A 46 1.87 -4.39 9.61
CA TRP A 46 1.00 -3.24 9.38
C TRP A 46 1.70 -2.16 8.58
N ILE A 47 0.97 -1.52 7.66
CA ILE A 47 1.52 -0.49 6.78
C ILE A 47 1.07 0.91 7.21
N GLU A 48 2.05 1.79 7.40
CA GLU A 48 1.84 3.22 7.61
C GLU A 48 1.72 3.96 6.27
N ILE A 49 0.91 5.02 6.21
CA ILE A 49 0.75 5.81 4.98
C ILE A 49 2.08 6.42 4.48
N ASN A 50 2.99 6.78 5.39
CA ASN A 50 4.29 7.35 5.02
C ASN A 50 5.19 6.30 4.36
N SER A 51 5.04 5.04 4.76
CA SER A 51 5.78 3.90 4.21
C SER A 51 5.13 3.33 2.95
N PHE A 52 3.90 3.71 2.62
CA PHE A 52 3.20 3.23 1.43
C PHE A 52 3.86 3.69 0.13
N ALA A 53 4.36 2.74 -0.65
CA ALA A 53 4.97 2.99 -1.96
C ALA A 53 4.07 2.60 -3.13
N GLY A 54 3.12 1.68 -2.93
CA GLY A 54 2.19 1.30 -3.98
C GLY A 54 1.40 0.04 -3.69
N LEU A 55 0.59 -0.33 -4.69
CA LEU A 55 -0.32 -1.47 -4.63
C LEU A 55 -0.19 -2.30 -5.90
N ARG A 56 -0.24 -3.63 -5.76
CA ARG A 56 -0.19 -4.57 -6.88
C ARG A 56 -1.53 -5.28 -7.09
N LYS A 57 -1.93 -5.44 -8.36
CA LYS A 57 -3.09 -6.25 -8.79
C LYS A 57 -2.95 -7.71 -8.28
N GLY A 58 -3.98 -8.21 -7.61
CA GLY A 58 -4.00 -9.46 -6.83
C GLY A 58 -4.95 -9.30 -5.64
N SER A 59 -4.69 -9.96 -4.51
CA SER A 59 -5.38 -9.72 -3.22
C SER A 59 -5.06 -8.35 -2.60
N MET A 60 -4.90 -7.31 -3.43
CA MET A 60 -4.53 -5.94 -3.03
C MET A 60 -3.31 -5.92 -2.11
N ILE A 61 -2.15 -6.30 -2.65
CA ILE A 61 -0.92 -6.38 -1.87
C ILE A 61 -0.33 -4.97 -1.74
N PHE A 62 -0.17 -4.50 -0.51
CA PHE A 62 0.43 -3.21 -0.18
C PHE A 62 1.95 -3.35 -0.03
N ILE A 63 2.68 -2.38 -0.57
CA ILE A 63 4.13 -2.43 -0.67
C ILE A 63 4.72 -1.26 0.12
N LYS A 64 5.72 -1.54 0.97
CA LYS A 64 6.50 -0.51 1.66
C LYS A 64 7.57 0.07 0.74
N GLY A 65 7.97 1.32 1.00
CA GLY A 65 8.99 2.04 0.24
C GLY A 65 10.44 1.76 0.64
N ASP A 66 10.68 0.84 1.57
CA ASP A 66 12.04 0.46 1.95
C ASP A 66 12.69 -0.47 0.91
N LEU A 67 14.02 -0.52 0.94
CA LEU A 67 14.82 -1.24 -0.07
C LEU A 67 14.49 -2.74 -0.12
N ILE A 68 14.17 -3.35 1.02
CA ILE A 68 13.95 -4.79 1.10
C ILE A 68 12.62 -5.13 0.41
N SER A 69 11.53 -4.44 0.76
CA SER A 69 10.23 -4.66 0.12
C SER A 69 10.25 -4.38 -1.39
N LEU A 70 11.06 -3.41 -1.84
CA LEU A 70 11.24 -3.10 -3.26
C LEU A 70 12.04 -4.18 -4.01
N ILE A 71 13.06 -4.79 -3.39
CA ILE A 71 13.78 -5.93 -3.97
C ILE A 71 12.84 -7.13 -4.09
N ASP A 72 12.08 -7.43 -3.04
CA ASP A 72 11.11 -8.52 -3.03
C ASP A 72 10.02 -8.33 -4.08
N LEU A 73 9.60 -7.08 -4.30
CA LEU A 73 8.69 -6.76 -5.40
C LEU A 73 9.33 -7.08 -6.76
N ALA A 74 10.58 -6.66 -6.98
CA ALA A 74 11.28 -6.89 -8.24
C ALA A 74 11.40 -8.38 -8.58
N ASP A 75 11.70 -9.22 -7.59
CA ASP A 75 11.78 -10.67 -7.79
C ASP A 75 10.43 -11.31 -8.17
N ARG A 76 9.32 -10.76 -7.66
CA ARG A 76 7.96 -11.27 -7.92
C ARG A 76 7.30 -10.73 -9.19
N VAL A 77 7.93 -9.78 -9.89
CA VAL A 77 7.39 -9.12 -11.11
C VAL A 77 8.05 -9.67 -12.39
N LYS A 78 8.78 -10.79 -12.31
CA LYS A 78 9.26 -11.56 -13.47
C LYS A 78 8.13 -12.08 -14.36
#